data_AF-A0A7C6L9K3-F1
#
_entry.id   AF-A0A7C6L9K3-F1
#
_cell.length_a   1.000
_cell.length_b   1.000
_cell.length_c   1.000
_cell.angle_alpha   90.00
_cell.angle_beta   90.00
_cell.angle_gamma   90.00
#
_symmetry.space_group_name_H-M   'P 1'
#
loop_
_entity.id
_entity.type
_entity.pdbx_description
1 polymer ?
#
loop_
_entity_poly.entity_id
_entity_poly.type
_entity_poly.pdbx_seq_one_letter_code
_entity_poly.pdbx_strand_id
1 'polypeptide(L)'
;MDEDRKSAEYFLNLIKQSKRGKFKLYIGMIAGVGKTYRMLQEAHILLEGGVDVKIGYIDTHNRRETEALLDGIPVIPRRKIFYKGKELEELDVQAVIGLHPEAVIIDELAHSNVEGSKNEKRWQDVLEILEAGINVISAVNVQHMEGLNEEVRKITGIEVSERIPDRFVAMADEVVNIDLSADDLITRLKDGKIYSSDKIQAALDNFFKTEHILRLRELALKEVASHVLKKADDETLSPQPGLHNNFMACIGSNGKKANNIIRKTARLSSYYSGEWYVLYVQTPHEGVGKIALNSQRKLINSFKMAVELGGQVIQLKHKNIPEAILEQAVKKNVSTVCIGMPYISRWRMLLYLGTYKKMLRELKKEGIDLIILS
;
A
#
# COMPACT_ATOMS: atom_id res chain seq x y z
N MET A 1 -2.58 -21.76 -24.98
CA MET A 1 -2.88 -20.39 -25.49
C MET A 1 -3.00 -19.36 -24.39
N ASP A 2 -3.84 -19.55 -23.35
CA ASP A 2 -3.89 -18.61 -22.21
C ASP A 2 -2.75 -18.78 -21.20
N GLU A 3 -2.25 -20.01 -20.99
CA GLU A 3 -1.06 -20.25 -20.15
C GLU A 3 0.22 -19.73 -20.79
N ASP A 4 0.38 -19.90 -22.10
CA ASP A 4 1.54 -19.39 -22.85
C ASP A 4 1.58 -17.85 -22.86
N ARG A 5 0.41 -17.20 -22.94
CA ARG A 5 0.28 -15.74 -22.85
C ARG A 5 0.67 -15.22 -21.46
N LYS A 6 0.20 -15.87 -20.39
CA LYS A 6 0.58 -15.52 -19.01
C LYS A 6 2.07 -15.71 -18.74
N SER A 7 2.67 -16.77 -19.28
CA SER A 7 4.12 -17.01 -19.17
C SER A 7 4.95 -15.96 -19.92
N ALA A 8 4.51 -15.58 -21.13
CA ALA A 8 5.16 -14.52 -21.91
C ALA A 8 5.04 -13.14 -21.24
N GLU A 9 3.86 -12.79 -20.71
CA GLU A 9 3.65 -11.55 -19.95
C GLU A 9 4.51 -11.51 -18.67
N TYR A 10 4.58 -12.63 -17.95
CA TYR A 10 5.43 -12.75 -16.77
C TYR A 10 6.91 -12.55 -17.10
N PHE A 11 7.41 -13.21 -18.16
CA PHE A 11 8.80 -13.07 -18.59
C PHE A 11 9.11 -11.65 -19.10
N LEU A 12 8.18 -11.03 -19.84
CA LEU A 12 8.32 -9.63 -20.26
C LEU A 12 8.35 -8.67 -19.06
N ASN A 13 7.55 -8.93 -18.03
CA ASN A 13 7.57 -8.14 -16.80
C ASN A 13 8.89 -8.28 -16.04
N LEU A 14 9.46 -9.48 -15.95
CA LEU A 14 10.80 -9.70 -15.37
C LEU A 14 11.88 -8.92 -16.13
N ILE A 15 11.86 -8.98 -17.47
CA ILE A 15 12.81 -8.22 -18.29
C ILE A 15 12.64 -6.72 -18.05
N LYS A 16 11.39 -6.22 -18.05
CA LYS A 16 11.11 -4.80 -17.78
C LYS A 16 11.59 -4.38 -16.39
N GLN A 17 11.35 -5.19 -15.37
CA GLN A 17 11.83 -4.92 -14.01
C GLN A 17 13.37 -4.90 -13.93
N SER A 18 14.06 -5.77 -14.66
CA SER A 18 15.53 -5.82 -14.69
C SER A 18 16.18 -4.63 -15.41
N LYS A 19 15.47 -4.03 -16.37
CA LYS A 19 15.97 -2.91 -17.19
C LYS A 19 15.61 -1.53 -16.65
N ARG A 20 14.60 -1.47 -15.77
CA ARG A 20 14.18 -0.21 -15.13
C ARG A 20 15.20 0.18 -14.06
N GLY A 21 15.46 1.47 -13.94
CA GLY A 21 16.23 2.03 -12.84
C GLY A 21 15.58 1.77 -11.49
N LYS A 22 16.40 1.76 -10.44
CA LYS A 22 15.97 1.63 -9.05
C LYS A 22 15.39 2.94 -8.54
N PHE A 23 14.27 2.84 -7.83
CA PHE A 23 13.57 4.00 -7.28
C PHE A 23 13.65 4.02 -5.74
N LYS A 24 14.34 5.00 -5.17
CA LYS A 24 14.39 5.24 -3.71
C LYS A 24 13.51 6.42 -3.36
N LEU A 25 12.60 6.24 -2.40
CA LEU A 25 11.61 7.24 -2.01
C LEU A 25 11.70 7.56 -0.51
N TYR A 26 11.95 8.82 -0.20
CA TYR A 26 11.83 9.36 1.15
C TYR A 26 10.40 9.84 1.42
N ILE A 27 9.74 9.22 2.39
CA ILE A 27 8.39 9.62 2.83
C ILE A 27 8.51 10.44 4.10
N GLY A 28 7.92 11.63 4.12
CA GLY A 28 7.80 12.47 5.32
C GLY A 28 6.36 12.66 5.77
N MET A 29 6.17 12.86 7.07
CA MET A 29 4.85 13.17 7.63
C MET A 29 4.33 14.55 7.18
N ILE A 30 5.22 15.53 7.00
CA ILE A 30 4.87 16.92 6.66
C ILE A 30 6.11 17.67 6.12
N ALA A 31 5.91 18.87 5.56
CA ALA A 31 6.99 19.78 5.18
C ALA A 31 7.89 20.14 6.38
N GLY A 32 9.20 20.24 6.13
CA GLY A 32 10.18 20.69 7.15
C GLY A 32 10.85 19.60 7.98
N VAL A 33 10.48 18.32 7.81
CA VAL A 33 11.12 17.17 8.47
C VAL A 33 12.54 16.84 7.97
N GLY A 34 12.99 17.49 6.89
CA GLY A 34 14.37 17.36 6.40
C GLY A 34 14.57 16.37 5.23
N LYS A 35 13.52 16.04 4.47
CA LYS A 35 13.61 15.13 3.31
C LYS A 35 14.70 15.53 2.31
N THR A 36 14.66 16.77 1.80
CA THR A 36 15.64 17.31 0.85
C THR A 36 17.06 17.26 1.40
N TYR A 37 17.23 17.62 2.66
CA TYR A 37 18.53 17.59 3.34
C TYR A 37 19.10 16.17 3.39
N ARG A 38 18.28 15.18 3.77
CA ARG A 38 18.69 13.76 3.79
C ARG A 38 19.00 13.23 2.41
N MET A 39 18.20 13.60 1.41
CA MET A 39 18.41 13.21 0.03
C MET A 39 19.73 13.75 -0.54
N LEU A 40 20.10 14.98 -0.19
CA LEU A 40 21.39 15.58 -0.54
C LEU A 40 22.57 14.93 0.21
N GLN A 41 22.41 14.58 1.49
CA GLN A 41 23.43 13.83 2.22
C GLN A 41 23.71 12.47 1.58
N GLU A 42 22.66 11.76 1.14
CA GLU A 42 22.80 10.49 0.41
C GLU A 42 23.55 10.69 -0.91
N ALA A 43 23.25 11.76 -1.64
CA ALA A 43 23.94 12.08 -2.89
C ALA A 43 25.45 12.27 -2.69
N HIS A 44 25.87 12.93 -1.60
CA HIS A 44 27.28 13.03 -1.23
C HIS A 44 27.92 11.66 -0.95
N ILE A 45 27.24 10.80 -0.17
CA ILE A 45 27.74 9.44 0.14
C ILE A 45 27.93 8.63 -1.15
N LEU A 46 26.99 8.73 -2.10
CA LEU A 46 27.08 8.04 -3.39
C LEU A 46 28.22 8.58 -4.26
N LEU A 47 28.40 9.89 -4.31
CA LEU A 47 29.52 10.53 -5.03
C LEU A 47 30.89 10.14 -4.43
N GLU A 48 31.01 10.11 -3.10
CA GLU A 48 32.21 9.62 -2.40
C GLU A 48 32.48 8.14 -2.72
N GLY A 49 31.41 7.36 -2.92
CA GLY A 49 31.47 5.98 -3.40
C GLY A 49 31.78 5.81 -4.89
N GLY A 50 31.92 6.91 -5.65
CA GLY A 50 32.24 6.91 -7.07
C GLY A 50 31.05 6.71 -8.02
N VAL A 51 29.82 6.82 -7.53
CA VAL A 51 28.59 6.72 -8.34
C VAL A 51 28.32 8.04 -9.05
N ASP A 52 28.01 8.03 -10.35
CA ASP A 52 27.61 9.26 -11.07
C ASP A 52 26.20 9.72 -10.64
N VAL A 53 26.15 10.64 -9.69
CA VAL A 53 24.91 11.26 -9.20
C VAL A 53 24.78 12.68 -9.70
N LYS A 54 23.58 13.04 -10.19
CA LYS A 54 23.24 14.41 -10.57
C LYS A 54 21.96 14.91 -9.92
N ILE A 55 21.86 16.22 -9.72
CA ILE A 55 20.60 16.87 -9.34
C ILE A 55 19.81 17.20 -10.60
N GLY A 56 18.63 16.60 -10.74
CA GLY A 56 17.67 16.95 -11.79
C GLY A 56 16.79 18.12 -11.36
N TYR A 57 16.23 18.05 -10.15
CA TYR A 57 15.42 19.12 -9.58
C TYR A 57 15.42 19.07 -8.05
N ILE A 58 15.64 20.20 -7.39
CA ILE A 58 15.54 20.37 -5.92
C ILE A 58 15.00 21.75 -5.60
N ASP A 59 14.01 21.86 -4.71
CA ASP A 59 13.67 23.16 -4.11
C ASP A 59 14.29 23.27 -2.70
N THR A 60 15.25 24.19 -2.55
CA THR A 60 15.88 24.47 -1.25
C THR A 60 15.00 25.35 -0.36
N HIS A 61 13.98 26.00 -0.92
CA HIS A 61 13.17 27.04 -0.30
C HIS A 61 14.03 28.13 0.39
N ASN A 62 15.15 28.50 -0.22
CA ASN A 62 16.12 29.47 0.29
C ASN A 62 16.76 29.11 1.65
N ARG A 63 16.82 27.81 1.98
CA ARG A 63 17.42 27.33 3.22
C ARG A 63 18.93 27.22 3.07
N ARG A 64 19.68 28.14 3.67
CA ARG A 64 21.16 28.19 3.64
C ARG A 64 21.84 26.85 3.92
N GLU A 65 21.39 26.11 4.94
CA GLU A 65 21.95 24.79 5.29
C GLU A 65 21.75 23.74 4.19
N THR A 66 20.66 23.84 3.44
CA THR A 66 20.34 22.92 2.32
C THR A 66 21.04 23.38 1.03
N GLU A 67 21.14 24.69 0.80
CA GLU A 67 21.91 25.26 -0.32
C GLU A 67 23.38 24.89 -0.24
N ALA A 68 23.97 24.94 0.95
CA ALA A 68 25.36 24.54 1.16
C ALA A 68 25.63 23.06 0.81
N LEU A 69 24.60 22.19 0.85
CA LEU A 69 24.74 20.80 0.43
C LEU A 69 24.67 20.60 -1.09
N LEU A 70 24.27 21.61 -1.86
CA LEU A 70 24.30 21.53 -3.32
C LEU A 70 25.73 21.58 -3.85
N ASP A 71 26.62 22.28 -3.14
CA ASP A 71 28.03 22.38 -3.49
C ASP A 71 28.67 20.98 -3.53
N GLY A 72 29.32 20.65 -4.65
CA GLY A 72 29.96 19.35 -4.86
C GLY A 72 29.09 18.32 -5.57
N ILE A 73 27.78 18.56 -5.76
CA ILE A 73 26.90 17.67 -6.53
C ILE A 73 26.67 18.26 -7.93
N PRO A 74 26.98 17.53 -9.03
CA PRO A 74 26.69 18.00 -10.38
C PRO A 74 25.20 18.28 -10.60
N VAL A 75 24.86 19.44 -11.15
CA VAL A 75 23.47 19.86 -11.39
C VAL A 75 23.17 19.84 -12.88
N ILE A 76 22.03 19.24 -13.26
CA ILE A 76 21.49 19.32 -14.61
C ILE A 76 20.69 20.62 -14.71
N PRO A 77 20.99 21.51 -15.67
CA PRO A 77 20.26 22.76 -15.84
C PRO A 77 18.76 22.52 -16.01
N ARG A 78 17.95 23.30 -15.29
CA ARG A 78 16.50 23.25 -15.40
C ARG A 78 16.03 23.85 -16.71
N ARG A 79 14.93 23.32 -17.23
CA ARG A 79 14.26 23.88 -18.41
C ARG A 79 13.48 25.12 -18.01
N LYS A 80 13.72 26.23 -18.69
CA LYS A 80 12.95 27.48 -18.52
C LYS A 80 11.73 27.49 -19.44
N ILE A 81 10.57 27.82 -18.88
CA ILE A 81 9.29 27.88 -19.58
C ILE A 81 8.61 29.21 -19.27
N PHE A 82 8.13 29.90 -20.30
CA PHE A 82 7.32 31.12 -20.12
C PHE A 82 5.84 30.77 -20.13
N TYR A 83 5.16 30.99 -19.00
CA TYR A 83 3.73 30.73 -18.86
C TYR A 83 3.03 31.89 -18.15
N LYS A 84 1.92 32.37 -18.73
CA LYS A 84 1.14 33.54 -18.25
C LYS A 84 2.01 34.76 -17.87
N GLY A 85 3.05 35.03 -18.66
CA GLY A 85 3.95 36.18 -18.47
C GLY A 85 4.97 36.03 -17.33
N LYS A 86 5.16 34.82 -16.77
CA LYS A 86 6.21 34.50 -15.80
C LYS A 86 7.17 33.45 -16.37
N GLU A 87 8.47 33.61 -16.09
CA GLU A 87 9.46 32.55 -16.30
C GLU A 87 9.36 31.55 -15.14
N LEU A 88 9.19 30.28 -15.47
CA LEU A 88 9.12 29.16 -14.54
C LEU A 88 10.22 28.16 -14.90
N GLU A 89 10.72 27.44 -13.91
CA GLU A 89 11.73 26.41 -14.09
C GLU A 89 11.12 25.04 -13.83
N GLU A 90 11.45 24.07 -14.70
CA GLU A 90 11.02 22.68 -14.57
C GLU A 90 12.18 21.71 -14.77
N LEU A 91 11.97 20.47 -14.34
CA LEU A 91 12.87 19.36 -14.62
C LEU A 91 13.06 19.19 -16.14
N ASP A 92 14.32 19.12 -16.59
CA ASP A 92 14.63 18.76 -17.98
C ASP A 92 14.83 17.24 -18.13
N VAL A 93 13.72 16.54 -18.35
CA VAL A 93 13.71 15.08 -18.50
C VAL A 93 14.61 14.60 -19.64
N GLN A 94 14.66 15.34 -20.75
CA GLN A 94 15.46 14.95 -21.91
C GLN A 94 16.95 15.13 -21.64
N ALA A 95 17.34 16.19 -20.92
CA ALA A 95 18.72 16.37 -20.48
C ALA A 95 19.15 15.26 -19.51
N VAL A 96 18.28 14.85 -18.58
CA VAL A 96 18.55 13.72 -17.67
C VAL A 96 18.78 12.43 -18.45
N ILE A 97 17.86 12.09 -19.37
CA ILE A 97 17.95 10.87 -20.17
C ILE A 97 19.17 10.90 -21.10
N GLY A 98 19.48 12.05 -21.71
CA GLY A 98 20.60 12.22 -22.61
C GLY A 98 21.97 12.13 -21.92
N LEU A 99 22.07 12.61 -20.68
CA LEU A 99 23.28 12.49 -19.86
C LEU A 99 23.45 11.09 -19.26
N HIS A 100 22.33 10.39 -19.04
CA HIS A 100 22.27 9.02 -18.50
C HIS A 100 23.15 8.81 -17.24
N PRO A 101 22.95 9.60 -16.16
CA PRO A 101 23.68 9.38 -14.91
C PRO A 101 23.28 8.05 -14.27
N GLU A 102 24.12 7.51 -13.39
CA GLU A 102 23.77 6.32 -12.61
C GLU A 102 22.61 6.61 -11.65
N ALA A 103 22.55 7.80 -11.04
CA ALA A 103 21.41 8.23 -10.25
C ALA A 103 21.08 9.71 -10.43
N VAL A 104 19.80 10.06 -10.32
CA VAL A 104 19.32 11.44 -10.33
C VAL A 104 18.46 11.76 -9.11
N ILE A 105 18.70 12.95 -8.53
CA ILE A 105 17.94 13.49 -7.42
C ILE A 105 16.81 14.38 -7.94
N ILE A 106 15.57 14.06 -7.56
CA ILE A 106 14.37 14.79 -8.00
C ILE A 106 13.43 15.01 -6.80
N ASP A 107 13.27 16.26 -6.35
CA ASP A 107 12.37 16.63 -5.25
C ASP A 107 10.96 17.03 -5.75
N GLU A 108 10.05 17.22 -4.79
CA GLU A 108 8.64 17.59 -4.98
C GLU A 108 7.91 16.65 -5.95
N LEU A 109 7.96 15.35 -5.67
CA LEU A 109 7.39 14.32 -6.54
C LEU A 109 5.89 14.51 -6.89
N ALA A 110 5.14 15.20 -6.02
CA ALA A 110 3.70 15.47 -6.20
C ALA A 110 3.40 16.68 -7.09
N HIS A 111 4.43 17.44 -7.46
CA HIS A 111 4.32 18.70 -8.20
C HIS A 111 3.53 18.53 -9.50
N SER A 112 2.70 19.52 -9.77
CA SER A 112 1.97 19.66 -11.03
C SER A 112 2.82 20.46 -12.01
N ASN A 113 3.25 19.82 -13.09
CA ASN A 113 4.08 20.46 -14.08
C ASN A 113 3.33 21.63 -14.74
N VAL A 114 4.09 22.62 -15.21
CA VAL A 114 3.53 23.77 -15.95
C VAL A 114 2.71 23.30 -17.15
N GLU A 115 1.53 23.89 -17.35
CA GLU A 115 0.66 23.63 -18.51
C GLU A 115 1.44 23.72 -19.83
N GLY A 116 1.24 22.73 -20.71
CA GLY A 116 2.00 22.58 -21.96
C GLY A 116 3.26 21.73 -21.83
N SER A 117 3.62 21.27 -20.63
CA SER A 117 4.61 20.20 -20.44
C SER A 117 4.12 18.88 -21.05
N LYS A 118 5.06 18.02 -21.45
CA LYS A 118 4.77 16.69 -22.01
C LYS A 118 3.93 15.85 -21.03
N ASN A 119 4.32 15.88 -19.76
CA ASN A 119 3.65 15.20 -18.66
C ASN A 119 3.01 16.24 -17.73
N GLU A 120 1.84 15.91 -17.17
CA GLU A 120 1.08 16.78 -16.26
C GLU A 120 1.65 16.78 -14.84
N LYS A 121 2.33 15.70 -14.44
CA LYS A 121 2.83 15.49 -13.08
C LYS A 121 4.29 15.08 -13.07
N ARG A 122 5.06 15.56 -12.09
CA ARG A 122 6.48 15.22 -11.95
C ARG A 122 6.73 13.72 -11.72
N TRP A 123 5.82 13.01 -11.05
CA TRP A 123 5.94 11.55 -10.93
C TRP A 123 5.90 10.82 -12.28
N GLN A 124 5.26 11.38 -13.31
CA GLN A 124 5.29 10.83 -14.67
C GLN A 124 6.64 11.07 -15.35
N ASP A 125 7.27 12.21 -15.09
CA ASP A 125 8.65 12.47 -15.53
C ASP A 125 9.63 11.48 -14.89
N VAL A 126 9.48 11.26 -13.58
CA VAL A 126 10.27 10.27 -12.85
C VAL A 126 10.05 8.86 -13.42
N LEU A 127 8.82 8.52 -13.79
CA LEU A 127 8.52 7.24 -14.44
C LEU A 127 9.29 7.09 -15.76
N GLU A 128 9.31 8.13 -16.60
CA GLU A 128 10.06 8.13 -17.88
C GLU A 128 11.57 7.93 -17.66
N ILE A 129 12.13 8.59 -16.64
CA ILE A 129 13.55 8.46 -16.27
C ILE A 129 13.88 7.06 -15.77
N LEU A 130 13.02 6.48 -14.92
CA LEU A 130 13.17 5.11 -14.43
C LEU A 130 13.08 4.11 -15.59
N GLU A 131 12.16 4.30 -16.53
CA GLU A 131 12.03 3.46 -17.72
C GLU A 131 13.24 3.54 -18.67
N ALA A 132 13.97 4.65 -18.65
CA ALA A 132 15.25 4.82 -19.35
C ALA A 132 16.43 4.11 -18.65
N GLY A 133 16.19 3.46 -17.51
CA GLY A 133 17.21 2.70 -16.77
C GLY A 133 18.02 3.52 -15.76
N ILE A 134 17.65 4.77 -15.50
CA ILE A 134 18.35 5.68 -14.58
C ILE A 134 17.75 5.54 -13.19
N ASN A 135 18.59 5.41 -12.16
CA ASN A 135 18.10 5.33 -10.77
C ASN A 135 17.59 6.70 -10.32
N VAL A 136 16.50 6.73 -9.56
CA VAL A 136 15.91 7.99 -9.06
C VAL A 136 15.83 7.96 -7.54
N ILE A 137 16.28 9.04 -6.91
CA ILE A 137 16.06 9.30 -5.50
C ILE A 137 15.11 10.51 -5.40
N SER A 138 13.99 10.32 -4.71
CA SER A 138 12.95 11.34 -4.59
C SER A 138 12.35 11.42 -3.19
N ALA A 139 11.52 12.43 -2.96
CA ALA A 139 10.87 12.68 -1.69
C ALA A 139 9.40 13.09 -1.87
N VAL A 140 8.55 12.67 -0.93
CA VAL A 140 7.14 13.03 -0.87
C VAL A 140 6.66 13.15 0.58
N ASN A 141 5.62 13.97 0.82
CA ASN A 141 4.87 13.92 2.08
C ASN A 141 3.62 13.05 1.94
N VAL A 142 3.21 12.38 3.02
CA VAL A 142 2.00 11.53 3.05
C VAL A 142 0.72 12.23 2.62
N GLN A 143 0.64 13.54 2.82
CA GLN A 143 -0.50 14.37 2.41
C GLN A 143 -0.76 14.37 0.89
N HIS A 144 0.25 14.03 0.09
CA HIS A 144 0.15 13.97 -1.37
C HIS A 144 -0.19 12.58 -1.89
N MET A 145 -0.31 11.56 -1.03
CA MET A 145 -0.71 10.22 -1.46
C MET A 145 -2.22 10.16 -1.63
N GLU A 146 -2.68 9.66 -2.79
CA GLU A 146 -4.11 9.63 -3.12
C GLU A 146 -4.90 8.81 -2.08
N GLY A 147 -4.41 7.63 -1.70
CA GLY A 147 -5.08 6.74 -0.74
C GLY A 147 -5.20 7.30 0.67
N LEU A 148 -4.33 8.24 1.06
CA LEU A 148 -4.32 8.86 2.38
C LEU A 148 -5.01 10.23 2.41
N ASN A 149 -5.45 10.75 1.26
CA ASN A 149 -5.96 12.11 1.14
C ASN A 149 -7.18 12.36 2.04
N GLU A 150 -8.14 11.42 2.08
CA GLU A 150 -9.35 11.59 2.88
C GLU A 150 -9.04 11.63 4.38
N GLU A 151 -8.10 10.80 4.85
CA GLU A 151 -7.71 10.74 6.25
C GLU A 151 -6.91 11.99 6.66
N VAL A 152 -6.00 12.44 5.79
CA VAL A 152 -5.26 13.70 5.98
C VAL A 152 -6.21 14.89 6.03
N ARG A 153 -7.24 14.94 5.18
CA ARG A 153 -8.26 15.99 5.21
C ARG A 153 -9.07 15.95 6.51
N LYS A 154 -9.40 14.77 7.05
CA LYS A 154 -10.09 14.64 8.35
C LYS A 154 -9.23 15.14 9.50
N ILE A 155 -7.91 14.95 9.44
CA ILE A 155 -6.97 15.42 10.47
C ILE A 155 -6.78 16.93 10.37
N THR A 156 -6.52 17.44 9.16
CA THR A 156 -6.00 18.82 8.97
C THR A 156 -7.06 19.83 8.56
N GLY A 157 -8.21 19.37 8.05
CA GLY A 157 -9.26 20.20 7.47
C GLY A 157 -8.92 20.77 6.09
N ILE A 158 -7.75 20.45 5.53
CA ILE A 158 -7.25 21.06 4.29
C ILE A 158 -7.28 20.06 3.14
N GLU A 159 -7.74 20.54 1.99
CA GLU A 159 -7.72 19.78 0.75
C GLU A 159 -6.39 19.98 0.01
N VAL A 160 -5.72 18.87 -0.29
CA VAL A 160 -4.47 18.86 -1.06
C VAL A 160 -4.79 18.56 -2.52
N SER A 161 -4.43 19.47 -3.43
CA SER A 161 -4.65 19.36 -4.87
C SER A 161 -3.56 18.56 -5.58
N GLU A 162 -2.32 18.68 -5.11
CA GLU A 162 -1.16 17.98 -5.68
C GLU A 162 -1.07 16.57 -5.11
N ARG A 163 -1.23 15.57 -5.98
CA ARG A 163 -1.40 14.17 -5.59
C ARG A 163 -0.59 13.22 -6.45
N ILE A 164 -0.30 12.06 -5.87
CA ILE A 164 0.42 10.94 -6.47
C ILE A 164 -0.42 9.66 -6.29
N PRO A 165 -0.58 8.85 -7.34
CA PRO A 165 -1.24 7.55 -7.23
C PRO A 165 -0.47 6.58 -6.33
N ASP A 166 -1.17 5.83 -5.48
CA ASP A 166 -0.53 4.83 -4.58
C ASP A 166 0.23 3.75 -5.37
N ARG A 167 -0.23 3.44 -6.59
CA ARG A 167 0.47 2.52 -7.50
C ARG A 167 1.87 2.98 -7.85
N PHE A 168 2.09 4.28 -7.99
CA PHE A 168 3.42 4.82 -8.28
C PHE A 168 4.34 4.72 -7.06
N VAL A 169 3.80 5.01 -5.86
CA VAL A 169 4.56 4.84 -4.61
C VAL A 169 4.98 3.38 -4.41
N ALA A 170 4.08 2.43 -4.70
CA ALA A 170 4.38 1.00 -4.63
C ALA A 170 5.47 0.51 -5.61
N MET A 171 5.85 1.31 -6.61
CA MET A 171 6.96 1.00 -7.52
C MET A 171 8.34 1.31 -6.92
N ALA A 172 8.41 1.97 -5.76
CA ALA A 172 9.68 2.27 -5.10
C ALA A 172 10.40 0.98 -4.73
N ASP A 173 11.67 0.85 -5.10
CA ASP A 173 12.61 -0.22 -4.73
C ASP A 173 13.21 -0.03 -3.33
N GLU A 174 13.12 1.16 -2.75
CA GLU A 174 13.39 1.41 -1.34
C GLU A 174 12.50 2.54 -0.83
N VAL A 175 11.94 2.39 0.38
CA VAL A 175 11.15 3.44 1.04
C VAL A 175 11.76 3.74 2.39
N VAL A 176 12.05 5.02 2.64
CA VAL A 176 12.68 5.48 3.87
C VAL A 176 11.77 6.52 4.54
N ASN A 177 11.44 6.29 5.80
CA ASN A 177 10.68 7.25 6.60
C ASN A 177 11.61 8.37 7.11
N ILE A 178 11.25 9.63 6.87
CA ILE A 178 11.89 10.80 7.46
C ILE A 178 10.95 11.42 8.49
N ASP A 179 11.41 11.43 9.72
CA ASP A 179 10.60 11.74 10.88
C ASP A 179 11.30 12.72 11.82
N LEU A 180 10.50 13.49 12.55
CA LEU A 180 10.95 14.51 13.49
C LEU A 180 9.94 14.62 14.63
N SER A 181 10.38 15.02 15.83
CA SER A 181 9.43 15.28 16.91
C SER A 181 8.54 16.47 16.58
N ALA A 182 7.33 16.52 17.15
CA ALA A 182 6.42 17.65 16.94
C ALA A 182 7.03 18.96 17.47
N ASP A 183 7.71 18.91 18.61
CA ASP A 183 8.35 20.08 19.23
C ASP A 183 9.49 20.63 18.37
N ASP A 184 10.34 19.76 17.83
CA ASP A 184 11.41 20.16 16.92
C ASP A 184 10.85 20.77 15.63
N LEU A 185 9.78 20.18 15.09
CA LEU A 185 9.16 20.69 13.87
C LEU A 185 8.52 22.06 14.09
N ILE A 186 7.81 22.25 15.21
CA ILE A 186 7.23 23.54 15.60
C ILE A 186 8.34 24.57 15.83
N THR A 187 9.43 24.18 16.48
CA THR A 187 10.60 25.05 16.68
C THR A 187 11.20 25.48 15.36
N ARG A 188 11.42 24.54 14.43
CA ARG A 188 11.90 24.86 13.07
C ARG A 188 10.96 25.78 12.31
N LEU A 189 9.64 25.62 12.47
CA LEU A 189 8.67 26.51 11.87
C LEU A 189 8.80 27.93 12.44
N LYS A 190 8.86 28.06 13.78
CA LYS A 190 9.01 29.36 14.48
C LYS A 190 10.34 30.06 14.15
N ASP A 191 11.40 29.30 13.92
CA ASP A 191 12.70 29.80 13.46
C ASP A 191 12.68 30.29 11.99
N GLY A 192 11.55 30.17 11.28
CA GLY A 192 11.44 30.52 9.87
C GLY A 192 12.18 29.55 8.93
N LYS A 193 12.53 28.35 9.40
CA LYS A 193 13.25 27.34 8.60
C LYS A 193 12.33 26.55 7.67
N ILE A 194 11.01 26.69 7.78
CA ILE A 194 10.02 25.93 7.01
C ILE A 194 9.20 26.85 6.08
N TYR A 195 8.66 27.94 6.61
CA TYR A 195 7.87 28.93 5.87
C TYR A 195 8.37 30.34 6.14
N SER A 196 8.05 31.26 5.23
CA SER A 196 8.25 32.70 5.39
C SER A 196 7.41 33.24 6.56
N SER A 197 7.89 34.31 7.19
CA SER A 197 7.34 34.85 8.45
C SER A 197 5.85 35.19 8.39
N ASP A 198 5.37 35.61 7.23
CA ASP A 198 3.96 35.91 6.94
C ASP A 198 3.05 34.68 6.99
N LYS A 199 3.58 33.48 6.74
CA LYS A 199 2.82 32.22 6.69
C LYS A 199 2.93 31.38 7.96
N ILE A 200 3.83 31.72 8.89
CA ILE A 200 4.08 30.94 10.12
C ILE A 200 2.82 30.82 10.96
N GLN A 201 2.13 31.92 11.24
CA GLN A 201 0.96 31.90 12.11
C GLN A 201 -0.18 31.06 11.52
N ALA A 202 -0.47 31.25 10.23
CA ALA A 202 -1.45 30.45 9.52
C ALA A 202 -1.07 28.95 9.48
N ALA A 203 0.23 28.63 9.38
CA ALA A 203 0.69 27.24 9.41
C ALA A 203 0.51 26.60 10.80
N LEU A 204 0.80 27.34 11.88
CA LEU A 204 0.59 26.89 13.28
C LEU A 204 -0.89 26.69 13.60
N ASP A 205 -1.76 27.57 13.11
CA ASP A 205 -3.21 27.50 13.36
C ASP A 205 -3.89 26.39 12.55
N ASN A 206 -3.19 25.79 11.58
CA ASN A 206 -3.69 24.73 10.72
C ASN A 206 -2.85 23.45 10.82
N PHE A 207 -1.92 23.23 9.89
CA PHE A 207 -1.18 21.98 9.73
C PHE A 207 -0.22 21.66 10.90
N PHE A 208 0.38 22.67 11.54
CA PHE A 208 1.46 22.50 12.52
C PHE A 208 0.96 22.50 13.97
N LYS A 209 -0.17 21.82 14.21
CA LYS A 209 -0.65 21.50 15.56
C LYS A 209 -0.05 20.18 16.02
N THR A 210 0.34 20.09 17.29
CA THR A 210 0.91 18.88 17.87
C THR A 210 0.04 17.65 17.61
N GLU A 211 -1.28 17.75 17.78
CA GLU A 211 -2.21 16.66 17.50
C GLU A 211 -2.18 16.23 16.02
N HIS A 212 -2.19 17.18 15.09
CA HIS A 212 -2.13 16.88 13.66
C HIS A 212 -0.80 16.21 13.29
N ILE A 213 0.32 16.72 13.81
CA ILE A 213 1.65 16.17 13.55
C ILE A 213 1.74 14.72 14.04
N LEU A 214 1.24 14.41 15.25
CA LEU A 214 1.23 13.05 15.79
C LEU A 214 0.40 12.10 14.92
N ARG A 215 -0.75 12.54 14.41
CA ARG A 215 -1.60 11.75 13.52
C ARG A 215 -0.96 11.54 12.15
N LEU A 216 -0.37 12.58 11.56
CA LEU A 216 0.35 12.45 10.28
C LEU A 216 1.58 11.55 10.42
N ARG A 217 2.26 11.59 11.56
CA ARG A 217 3.37 10.68 11.90
C ARG A 217 2.91 9.23 11.96
N GLU A 218 1.77 8.97 12.61
CA GLU A 218 1.15 7.65 12.66
C GLU A 218 0.85 7.13 11.23
N LEU A 219 0.31 7.99 10.36
CA LEU A 219 0.04 7.62 8.95
C LEU A 219 1.30 7.33 8.16
N ALA A 220 2.34 8.17 8.28
CA ALA A 220 3.61 7.96 7.59
C ALA A 220 4.25 6.63 7.99
N LEU A 221 4.28 6.32 9.28
CA LEU A 221 4.83 5.05 9.77
C LEU A 221 4.02 3.84 9.29
N LYS A 222 2.68 3.92 9.29
CA LYS A 222 1.81 2.86 8.77
C LYS A 222 2.05 2.60 7.29
N GLU A 223 2.18 3.66 6.49
CA GLU A 223 2.39 3.53 5.06
C GLU A 223 3.74 2.88 4.74
N VAL A 224 4.80 3.34 5.40
CA VAL A 224 6.15 2.76 5.24
C VAL A 224 6.16 1.30 5.69
N ALA A 225 5.52 0.97 6.82
CA ALA A 225 5.41 -0.41 7.29
C ALA A 225 4.64 -1.30 6.31
N SER A 226 3.50 -0.82 5.78
CA SER A 226 2.70 -1.50 4.75
C SER A 226 3.53 -1.80 3.50
N HIS A 227 4.34 -0.84 3.05
CA HIS A 227 5.21 -1.01 1.90
C HIS A 227 6.33 -2.03 2.14
N VAL A 228 6.97 -2.01 3.31
CA VAL A 228 8.03 -2.98 3.67
C VAL A 228 7.48 -4.39 3.73
N LEU A 229 6.27 -4.57 4.30
CA LEU A 229 5.62 -5.88 4.37
C LEU A 229 5.31 -6.44 2.98
N LYS A 230 4.69 -5.64 2.10
CA LYS A 230 4.38 -6.06 0.72
C LYS A 230 5.64 -6.51 -0.04
N LYS A 231 6.75 -5.80 0.15
CA LYS A 231 8.02 -6.20 -0.47
C LYS A 231 8.63 -7.47 0.10
N ALA A 232 8.56 -7.64 1.41
CA ALA A 232 9.04 -8.87 2.02
C ALA A 232 8.28 -10.08 1.46
N ASP A 233 6.98 -9.92 1.19
CA ASP A 233 6.15 -10.92 0.53
C ASP A 233 6.54 -11.16 -0.94
N ASP A 234 6.86 -10.10 -1.69
CA ASP A 234 7.26 -10.20 -3.10
C ASP A 234 8.68 -10.80 -3.28
N GLU A 235 9.62 -10.48 -2.39
CA GLU A 235 11.02 -10.94 -2.46
C GLU A 235 11.20 -12.37 -1.92
N THR A 236 10.32 -12.82 -1.02
CA THR A 236 10.30 -14.23 -0.62
C THR A 236 9.65 -15.10 -1.71
N LEU A 237 10.46 -15.47 -2.72
CA LEU A 237 10.16 -16.50 -3.74
C LEU A 237 9.91 -17.91 -3.16
N SER A 238 9.85 -18.03 -1.83
CA SER A 238 9.33 -19.19 -1.12
C SER A 238 8.07 -18.71 -0.41
N PRO A 239 6.87 -19.25 -0.68
CA PRO A 239 5.71 -18.94 0.12
C PRO A 239 6.02 -19.37 1.55
N GLN A 240 6.44 -18.42 2.39
CA GLN A 240 6.44 -18.61 3.82
C GLN A 240 4.97 -18.87 4.17
N PRO A 241 4.63 -20.05 4.72
CA PRO A 241 3.26 -20.36 5.09
C PRO A 241 2.91 -19.45 6.29
N GLY A 242 2.45 -18.23 5.99
CA GLY A 242 2.21 -17.21 7.02
C GLY A 242 1.75 -15.83 6.54
N LEU A 243 2.05 -15.39 5.31
CA LEU A 243 1.68 -14.02 4.85
C LEU A 243 0.67 -13.94 3.69
N HIS A 244 0.04 -15.04 3.29
CA HIS A 244 -1.16 -14.91 2.47
C HIS A 244 -2.32 -14.43 3.33
N ASN A 245 -2.78 -13.18 3.18
CA ASN A 245 -4.02 -12.69 3.77
C ASN A 245 -5.27 -13.30 3.08
N ASN A 246 -5.28 -14.60 2.84
CA ASN A 246 -6.41 -15.29 2.23
C ASN A 246 -7.44 -15.62 3.31
N PHE A 247 -8.70 -15.25 3.06
CA PHE A 247 -9.78 -15.43 4.00
C PHE A 247 -10.74 -16.54 3.56
N MET A 248 -11.30 -17.29 4.52
CA MET A 248 -12.34 -18.29 4.23
C MET A 248 -13.56 -18.09 5.10
N ALA A 249 -14.67 -17.67 4.49
CA ALA A 249 -15.99 -17.62 5.10
C ALA A 249 -16.64 -19.01 5.07
N CYS A 250 -16.76 -19.67 6.22
CA CYS A 250 -17.49 -20.93 6.33
C CYS A 250 -18.98 -20.65 6.59
N ILE A 251 -19.83 -21.04 5.64
CA ILE A 251 -21.27 -20.84 5.74
C ILE A 251 -22.01 -22.18 5.84
N GLY A 252 -23.11 -22.19 6.59
CA GLY A 252 -24.04 -23.31 6.65
C GLY A 252 -25.33 -23.00 5.90
N SER A 253 -26.23 -23.98 5.84
CA SER A 253 -27.54 -23.90 5.17
C SER A 253 -28.52 -22.86 5.78
N ASN A 254 -28.12 -22.14 6.84
CA ASN A 254 -28.92 -21.09 7.49
C ASN A 254 -28.59 -19.70 6.92
N GLY A 255 -29.42 -19.23 5.98
CA GLY A 255 -29.14 -18.05 5.15
C GLY A 255 -28.99 -16.69 5.86
N LYS A 256 -29.59 -16.47 7.04
CA LYS A 256 -29.49 -15.14 7.69
C LYS A 256 -28.08 -14.88 8.25
N LYS A 257 -27.46 -15.88 8.87
CA LYS A 257 -26.09 -15.79 9.40
C LYS A 257 -25.05 -15.88 8.29
N ALA A 258 -25.28 -16.71 7.27
CA ALA A 258 -24.41 -16.85 6.11
C ALA A 258 -24.12 -15.48 5.47
N ASN A 259 -25.16 -14.68 5.22
CA ASN A 259 -24.97 -13.37 4.59
C ASN A 259 -24.14 -12.38 5.43
N ASN A 260 -24.26 -12.44 6.76
CA ASN A 260 -23.48 -11.57 7.65
C ASN A 260 -21.99 -11.96 7.64
N ILE A 261 -21.70 -13.27 7.71
CA ILE A 261 -20.33 -13.81 7.62
C ILE A 261 -19.70 -13.39 6.30
N ILE A 262 -20.41 -13.57 5.18
CA ILE A 262 -19.92 -13.21 3.84
C ILE A 262 -19.58 -11.71 3.78
N ARG A 263 -20.47 -10.83 4.22
CA ARG A 263 -20.21 -9.37 4.20
C ARG A 263 -19.03 -8.96 5.08
N LYS A 264 -18.94 -9.51 6.29
CA LYS A 264 -17.83 -9.20 7.21
C LYS A 264 -16.50 -9.73 6.68
N THR A 265 -16.49 -10.94 6.12
CA THR A 265 -15.30 -11.54 5.51
C THR A 265 -14.85 -10.75 4.28
N ALA A 266 -15.78 -10.35 3.40
CA ALA A 266 -15.49 -9.51 2.24
C ALA A 266 -14.87 -8.15 2.63
N ARG A 267 -15.35 -7.55 3.74
CA ARG A 267 -14.75 -6.31 4.27
C ARG A 267 -13.34 -6.52 4.80
N LEU A 268 -13.11 -7.61 5.52
CA LEU A 268 -11.78 -7.98 6.03
C LEU A 268 -10.81 -8.24 4.88
N SER A 269 -11.21 -9.03 3.89
CA SER A 269 -10.37 -9.32 2.72
C SER A 269 -10.05 -8.07 1.92
N SER A 270 -11.02 -7.15 1.76
CA SER A 270 -10.80 -5.86 1.10
C SER A 270 -9.79 -4.99 1.86
N TYR A 271 -9.86 -4.95 3.19
CA TYR A 271 -8.92 -4.18 4.03
C TYR A 271 -7.49 -4.70 3.90
N TYR A 272 -7.31 -6.01 3.85
CA TYR A 272 -6.00 -6.65 3.73
C TYR A 272 -5.56 -6.93 2.28
N SER A 273 -6.31 -6.46 1.29
CA SER A 273 -6.07 -6.71 -0.14
C SER A 273 -5.88 -8.20 -0.49
N GLY A 274 -6.57 -9.08 0.24
CA GLY A 274 -6.40 -10.53 0.14
C GLY A 274 -7.50 -11.23 -0.66
N GLU A 275 -7.20 -12.40 -1.23
CA GLU A 275 -8.23 -13.24 -1.82
C GLU A 275 -9.15 -13.81 -0.75
N TRP A 276 -10.39 -14.13 -1.12
CA TRP A 276 -11.28 -14.79 -0.17
C TRP A 276 -12.25 -15.77 -0.80
N TYR A 277 -12.59 -16.76 0.02
CA TYR A 277 -13.33 -17.95 -0.38
C TYR A 277 -14.57 -18.10 0.50
N VAL A 278 -15.66 -18.56 -0.09
CA VAL A 278 -16.86 -18.98 0.65
C VAL A 278 -16.96 -20.50 0.58
N LEU A 279 -16.83 -21.13 1.74
CA LEU A 279 -16.87 -22.58 1.88
C LEU A 279 -18.25 -23.05 2.33
N TYR A 280 -18.86 -23.93 1.55
CA TYR A 280 -20.05 -24.69 1.93
C TYR A 280 -19.76 -26.19 1.93
N VAL A 281 -19.96 -26.83 3.09
CA VAL A 281 -19.79 -28.27 3.28
C VAL A 281 -21.17 -28.93 3.36
N GLN A 282 -21.52 -29.69 2.33
CA GLN A 282 -22.75 -30.48 2.29
C GLN A 282 -22.55 -31.78 3.09
N THR A 283 -23.28 -31.91 4.19
CA THR A 283 -23.27 -33.14 5.01
C THR A 283 -24.21 -34.22 4.46
N PRO A 284 -24.03 -35.52 4.80
CA PRO A 284 -24.94 -36.59 4.37
C PRO A 284 -26.41 -36.40 4.78
N HIS A 285 -26.64 -35.63 5.86
CA HIS A 285 -27.99 -35.27 6.33
C HIS A 285 -28.63 -34.16 5.48
N GLU A 286 -27.83 -33.46 4.68
CA GLU A 286 -28.21 -32.36 3.78
C GLU A 286 -28.15 -32.79 2.30
N GLY A 287 -28.23 -34.08 2.02
CA GLY A 287 -28.26 -34.63 0.67
C GLY A 287 -29.41 -34.08 -0.20
N VAL A 288 -29.29 -34.26 -1.52
CA VAL A 288 -30.31 -33.84 -2.50
C VAL A 288 -31.67 -34.41 -2.10
N GLY A 289 -32.66 -33.54 -1.91
CA GLY A 289 -34.03 -33.89 -1.46
C GLY A 289 -34.29 -33.84 0.05
N LYS A 290 -33.27 -33.62 0.90
CA LYS A 290 -33.42 -33.56 2.37
C LYS A 290 -33.38 -32.15 2.96
N ILE A 291 -32.94 -31.16 2.18
CA ILE A 291 -32.96 -29.74 2.57
C ILE A 291 -34.29 -29.11 2.13
N ALA A 292 -34.95 -28.39 3.03
CA ALA A 292 -36.14 -27.61 2.68
C ALA A 292 -35.86 -26.61 1.55
N LEU A 293 -36.77 -26.51 0.57
CA LEU A 293 -36.63 -25.65 -0.62
C LEU A 293 -36.30 -24.19 -0.28
N ASN A 294 -36.84 -23.65 0.82
CA ASN A 294 -36.55 -22.30 1.29
C ASN A 294 -35.06 -22.12 1.68
N SER A 295 -34.46 -23.12 2.33
CA SER A 295 -33.05 -23.09 2.71
C SER A 295 -32.13 -23.21 1.50
N GLN A 296 -32.49 -24.01 0.49
CA GLN A 296 -31.76 -24.08 -0.77
C GLN A 296 -31.73 -22.74 -1.50
N ARG A 297 -32.88 -22.06 -1.63
CA ARG A 297 -32.96 -20.73 -2.24
C ARG A 297 -32.07 -19.70 -1.52
N LYS A 298 -32.08 -19.72 -0.19
CA LYS A 298 -31.23 -18.83 0.63
C LYS A 298 -29.73 -19.09 0.42
N LEU A 299 -29.33 -20.35 0.29
CA LEU A 299 -27.94 -20.73 0.05
C LEU A 299 -27.47 -20.24 -1.33
N ILE A 300 -28.28 -20.44 -2.37
CA ILE A 300 -27.99 -19.93 -3.72
C ILE A 300 -27.81 -18.41 -3.71
N ASN A 301 -28.68 -17.67 -3.01
CA ASN A 301 -28.55 -16.22 -2.89
C ASN A 301 -27.27 -15.81 -2.13
N SER A 302 -26.84 -16.60 -1.15
CA SER A 302 -25.59 -16.37 -0.43
C SER A 302 -24.38 -16.54 -1.35
N PHE A 303 -24.40 -17.56 -2.22
CA PHE A 303 -23.34 -17.76 -3.23
C PHE A 303 -23.29 -16.64 -4.25
N LYS A 304 -24.44 -16.17 -4.74
CA LYS A 304 -24.49 -15.01 -5.65
C LYS A 304 -23.87 -13.77 -5.00
N MET A 305 -24.25 -13.47 -3.75
CA MET A 305 -23.70 -12.34 -3.01
C MET A 305 -22.19 -12.48 -2.78
N ALA A 306 -21.68 -13.70 -2.57
CA ALA A 306 -20.25 -13.93 -2.44
C ALA A 306 -19.49 -13.54 -3.72
N VAL A 307 -20.00 -13.99 -4.88
CA VAL A 307 -19.42 -13.68 -6.19
C VAL A 307 -19.53 -12.18 -6.51
N GLU A 308 -20.67 -11.55 -6.20
CA GLU A 308 -20.88 -10.09 -6.38
C GLU A 308 -19.89 -9.26 -5.54
N LEU A 309 -19.47 -9.78 -4.38
CA LEU A 309 -18.48 -9.15 -3.50
C LEU A 309 -17.03 -9.59 -3.83
N GLY A 310 -16.81 -10.26 -4.96
CA GLY A 310 -15.49 -10.66 -5.44
C GLY A 310 -14.91 -11.92 -4.80
N GLY A 311 -15.72 -12.71 -4.09
CA GLY A 311 -15.30 -13.97 -3.45
C GLY A 311 -15.52 -15.20 -4.32
N GLN A 312 -14.67 -16.22 -4.15
CA GLN A 312 -14.81 -17.50 -4.84
C GLN A 312 -15.62 -18.51 -4.03
N VAL A 313 -16.60 -19.18 -4.64
CA VAL A 313 -17.45 -20.14 -3.94
C VAL A 313 -16.90 -21.56 -4.10
N ILE A 314 -16.68 -22.25 -2.98
CA ILE A 314 -16.23 -23.65 -2.90
C ILE A 314 -17.35 -24.50 -2.27
N GLN A 315 -17.87 -25.45 -3.03
CA GLN A 315 -18.87 -26.42 -2.55
C GLN A 315 -18.26 -27.81 -2.50
N LEU A 316 -18.34 -28.49 -1.35
CA LEU A 316 -17.81 -29.83 -1.18
C LEU A 316 -18.76 -30.72 -0.38
N LYS A 317 -18.67 -32.03 -0.60
CA LYS A 317 -19.42 -33.03 0.16
C LYS A 317 -18.48 -33.69 1.17
N HIS A 318 -18.80 -33.58 2.46
CA HIS A 318 -17.99 -34.21 3.51
C HIS A 318 -18.82 -34.61 4.72
N LYS A 319 -18.42 -35.68 5.41
CA LYS A 319 -19.11 -36.16 6.62
C LYS A 319 -18.76 -35.32 7.85
N ASN A 320 -17.57 -34.75 7.88
CA ASN A 320 -16.99 -34.03 9.01
C ASN A 320 -16.67 -32.59 8.62
N ILE A 321 -17.49 -31.63 9.06
CA ILE A 321 -17.35 -30.21 8.67
C ILE A 321 -15.98 -29.64 9.10
N PRO A 322 -15.53 -29.76 10.36
CA PRO A 322 -14.23 -29.25 10.80
C PRO A 322 -13.03 -29.74 9.99
N GLU A 323 -13.02 -31.02 9.60
CA GLU A 323 -11.95 -31.62 8.81
C GLU A 323 -11.92 -31.08 7.39
N ALA A 324 -13.09 -30.92 6.77
CA ALA A 324 -13.19 -30.30 5.45
C ALA A 324 -12.77 -28.82 5.45
N ILE A 325 -13.05 -28.08 6.52
CA ILE A 325 -12.59 -26.69 6.68
C ILE A 325 -11.06 -26.67 6.69
N LEU A 326 -10.42 -27.52 7.50
CA LEU A 326 -8.96 -27.59 7.59
C LEU A 326 -8.32 -27.97 6.26
N GLU A 327 -8.81 -29.02 5.60
CA GLU A 327 -8.29 -29.48 4.31
C GLU A 327 -8.38 -28.39 3.24
N GLN A 328 -9.50 -27.66 3.18
CA GLN A 328 -9.64 -26.57 2.20
C GLN A 328 -8.85 -25.33 2.59
N ALA A 329 -8.74 -25.02 3.88
CA ALA A 329 -7.95 -23.89 4.35
C ALA A 329 -6.47 -24.08 3.99
N VAL A 330 -5.92 -25.27 4.23
CA VAL A 330 -4.55 -25.64 3.82
C VAL A 330 -4.42 -25.62 2.30
N LYS A 331 -5.33 -26.27 1.57
CA LYS A 331 -5.28 -26.34 0.09
C LYS A 331 -5.33 -24.97 -0.59
N LYS A 332 -5.98 -23.98 0.03
CA LYS A 332 -6.14 -22.61 -0.49
C LYS A 332 -5.22 -21.60 0.18
N ASN A 333 -4.25 -22.06 0.99
CA ASN A 333 -3.32 -21.21 1.74
C ASN A 333 -4.06 -20.10 2.50
N VAL A 334 -5.15 -20.44 3.18
CA VAL A 334 -5.99 -19.51 3.95
C VAL A 334 -5.29 -19.21 5.28
N SER A 335 -5.05 -17.93 5.57
CA SER A 335 -4.54 -17.50 6.88
C SER A 335 -5.63 -17.28 7.90
N THR A 336 -6.84 -16.87 7.48
CA THR A 336 -7.93 -16.56 8.40
C THR A 336 -9.22 -17.24 8.01
N VAL A 337 -9.73 -18.10 8.90
CA VAL A 337 -11.04 -18.73 8.77
C VAL A 337 -12.08 -17.94 9.56
N CYS A 338 -13.13 -17.48 8.88
CA CYS A 338 -14.28 -16.81 9.47
C CYS A 338 -15.46 -17.77 9.60
N ILE A 339 -15.90 -18.04 10.83
CA ILE A 339 -17.05 -18.90 11.12
C ILE A 339 -18.14 -18.15 11.87
N GLY A 340 -19.40 -18.56 11.67
CA GLY A 340 -20.50 -18.09 12.51
C GLY A 340 -20.59 -18.86 13.82
N MET A 341 -21.09 -18.22 14.88
CA MET A 341 -21.34 -18.92 16.14
C MET A 341 -22.37 -20.06 15.94
N PRO A 342 -21.98 -21.33 16.19
CA PRO A 342 -22.83 -22.48 15.91
C PRO A 342 -24.02 -22.51 16.88
N TYR A 343 -25.23 -22.73 16.36
CA TYR A 343 -26.42 -22.93 17.18
C TYR A 343 -26.65 -24.43 17.35
N ILE A 344 -26.01 -25.02 18.36
CA ILE A 344 -26.13 -26.45 18.67
C ILE A 344 -26.82 -26.58 20.03
N SER A 345 -27.82 -27.45 20.13
CA SER A 345 -28.46 -27.82 21.41
C SER A 345 -27.39 -28.31 22.41
N ARG A 346 -27.49 -27.92 23.69
CA ARG A 346 -26.46 -28.14 24.73
C ARG A 346 -25.90 -29.57 24.77
N TRP A 347 -26.72 -30.58 24.46
CA TRP A 347 -26.34 -31.99 24.41
C TRP A 347 -25.48 -32.38 23.19
N ARG A 348 -25.78 -31.85 22.00
CA ARG A 348 -24.94 -32.06 20.81
C ARG A 348 -23.62 -31.30 20.92
N MET A 349 -23.57 -30.20 21.68
CA MET A 349 -22.35 -29.43 21.88
C MET A 349 -21.24 -30.30 22.51
N LEU A 350 -21.57 -31.14 23.49
CA LEU A 350 -20.61 -32.06 24.13
C LEU A 350 -19.99 -33.06 23.15
N LEU A 351 -20.77 -33.58 22.19
CA LEU A 351 -20.27 -34.49 21.15
C LEU A 351 -19.38 -33.79 20.12
N TYR A 352 -19.70 -32.54 19.76
CA TYR A 352 -18.93 -31.76 18.79
C TYR A 352 -17.71 -31.05 19.40
N LEU A 353 -17.64 -30.94 20.73
CA LEU A 353 -16.53 -30.28 21.44
C LEU A 353 -15.18 -30.93 21.13
N GLY A 354 -15.12 -32.26 21.00
CA GLY A 354 -13.90 -32.98 20.67
C GLY A 354 -13.37 -32.63 19.27
N THR A 355 -14.25 -32.61 18.27
CA THR A 355 -13.90 -32.33 16.88
C THR A 355 -13.55 -30.87 16.65
N TYR A 356 -14.27 -29.94 17.30
CA TYR A 356 -13.93 -28.51 17.26
C TYR A 356 -12.62 -28.20 17.97
N LYS A 357 -12.35 -28.81 19.14
CA LYS A 357 -11.04 -28.67 19.82
C LYS A 357 -9.90 -29.23 18.96
N LYS A 358 -10.12 -30.36 18.28
CA LYS A 358 -9.16 -30.92 17.33
C LYS A 358 -8.89 -29.93 16.20
N MET A 359 -9.93 -29.40 15.54
CA MET A 359 -9.79 -28.40 14.48
C MET A 359 -9.06 -27.14 14.94
N LEU A 360 -9.41 -26.57 16.09
CA LEU A 360 -8.71 -25.42 16.67
C LEU A 360 -7.22 -25.70 16.88
N ARG A 361 -6.89 -26.89 17.36
CA ARG A 361 -5.50 -27.30 17.57
C ARG A 361 -4.76 -27.48 16.26
N GLU A 362 -5.36 -28.10 15.25
CA GLU A 362 -4.73 -28.29 13.95
C GLU A 362 -4.60 -26.95 13.19
N LEU A 363 -5.63 -26.09 13.19
CA LEU A 363 -5.53 -24.73 12.64
C LEU A 363 -4.39 -23.94 13.28
N LYS A 364 -4.25 -24.02 14.61
CA LYS A 364 -3.15 -23.37 15.32
C LYS A 364 -1.77 -23.92 14.92
N LYS A 365 -1.65 -25.22 14.62
CA LYS A 365 -0.38 -25.80 14.15
C LYS A 365 -0.01 -25.32 12.75
N GLU A 366 -1.02 -25.16 11.89
CA GLU A 366 -0.86 -24.66 10.52
C GLU A 366 -0.76 -23.12 10.46
N GLY A 367 -0.77 -22.41 11.59
CA GLY A 367 -0.69 -20.95 11.63
C GLY A 367 -1.95 -20.23 11.13
N ILE A 368 -3.11 -20.89 11.14
CA ILE A 368 -4.38 -20.36 10.63
C ILE A 368 -5.21 -19.76 11.77
N ASP A 369 -5.52 -18.48 11.66
CA ASP A 369 -6.36 -17.75 12.59
C ASP A 369 -7.84 -18.10 12.43
N LEU A 370 -8.58 -18.09 13.55
CA LEU A 370 -10.02 -18.32 13.55
C LEU A 370 -10.76 -17.11 14.12
N ILE A 371 -11.61 -16.50 13.30
CA ILE A 371 -12.51 -15.42 13.71
C ILE A 371 -13.94 -15.95 13.82
N ILE A 372 -14.56 -15.74 14.97
CA ILE A 372 -15.97 -16.07 15.20
C ILE A 372 -16.80 -14.79 15.04
N LEU A 373 -17.67 -14.78 14.04
CA LEU A 373 -18.52 -13.65 13.71
C LEU A 373 -19.92 -13.84 14.28
N SER A 374 -20.38 -12.83 15.02
CA SER A 374 -21.77 -12.69 15.49
C SER A 374 -22.69 -12.13 14.42
#